data_AF-A0A2G8KZI8-F1
#
_entry.id   AF-A0A2G8KZI8-F1
#
_cell.length_a   1.000
_cell.length_b   1.000
_cell.length_c   1.000
_cell.angle_alpha   90.00
_cell.angle_beta   90.00
_cell.angle_gamma   90.00
#
_symmetry.space_group_name_H-M   'P 1'
#
loop_
_entity.id
_entity.type
_entity.pdbx_description
1 polymer ?
#
loop_
_entity_poly.entity_id
_entity_poly.type
_entity_poly.pdbx_seq_one_letter_code
_entity_poly.pdbx_strand_id
1 'polypeptide(L)'
;MGQAYQAFREMLIKSPDNWLYYTRYLTSGFKLRENGWKPPDTGSEENATSHEDCNNTNKEESQTTDYDLPEMAAFISERIANEEEKVREKTGKALRGPYLAQLELLLRLSTQGKLEEGPQAGSIEDVLVRYFGLFADKTCCFSDLTPYLYMVPELERRSCLQRMEELVELKVNDGAMVYATSVKQLQRHLTSLKISRFYGFHDALSSEEKGNLASELIKRYKEGLSFGKGLLDTDLQYSDEYLLMAVHLLVDVWHDTEDESVLWRCLILLKIGHKHSQSSHHIKLLLMRFYCMAGVFTTVPSLYDGLDIKHMQQDTLGYNALKYAKSLGQLSSAGQFYNSTLRFFISGRREVTEYMIASYRFGTYEKIPEFLNFSTKIKHSLHFAHTAIEKKLLDILKESEKEGKSFTEFVRNMEIDPSQGTAEWDKVTDQRDLNIMVSWNPPHRQMSADDKAVSLRQETSWVKLRDYLLRLLAVSIDLQPSAHALTESQNNREKNVVDNKGDNYNAKRVGNPCCKTLRTFCKLFPIQGPPTPLTIEYLDGNLGTVMALSFHLVQESYKINEAVADESSQTIQDSFCKHCEKLKNTLQ
;
A
#
# COMPACT_ATOMS: atom_id res chain seq x y z
N MET A 1 -3.31 -6.47 35.71
CA MET A 1 -2.39 -7.26 34.85
C MET A 1 -2.46 -8.75 35.15
N GLY A 2 -2.32 -9.19 36.42
CA GLY A 2 -2.46 -10.62 36.80
C GLY A 2 -3.78 -11.25 36.35
N GLN A 3 -4.90 -10.57 36.62
CA GLN A 3 -6.23 -10.99 36.15
C GLN A 3 -6.33 -11.14 34.63
N ALA A 4 -5.67 -10.25 33.87
CA ALA A 4 -5.69 -10.33 32.41
C ALA A 4 -4.93 -11.57 31.91
N TYR A 5 -3.77 -11.86 32.52
CA TYR A 5 -2.98 -13.05 32.21
C TYR A 5 -3.77 -14.34 32.43
N GLN A 6 -4.39 -14.50 33.61
CA GLN A 6 -5.23 -15.67 33.90
C GLN A 6 -6.44 -15.76 32.98
N ALA A 7 -7.14 -14.64 32.73
CA ALA A 7 -8.28 -14.63 31.81
C ALA A 7 -7.90 -15.09 30.40
N PHE A 8 -6.77 -14.61 29.85
CA PHE A 8 -6.34 -15.05 28.51
C PHE A 8 -5.88 -16.52 28.50
N ARG A 9 -5.27 -17.02 29.58
CA ARG A 9 -4.95 -18.45 29.74
C ARG A 9 -6.20 -19.31 29.69
N GLU A 10 -7.24 -18.96 30.46
CA GLU A 10 -8.52 -19.67 30.45
C GLU A 10 -9.22 -19.61 29.09
N MET A 11 -9.18 -18.45 28.43
CA MET A 11 -9.73 -18.30 27.08
C MET A 11 -9.00 -19.16 26.05
N LEU A 12 -7.68 -19.34 26.19
CA LEU A 12 -6.87 -20.22 25.33
C LEU A 12 -7.16 -21.70 25.56
N ILE A 13 -7.52 -22.11 26.78
CA ILE A 13 -7.97 -23.48 27.04
C ILE A 13 -9.26 -23.77 26.25
N LYS A 14 -10.17 -22.79 26.16
CA LYS A 14 -11.43 -22.89 25.41
C LYS A 14 -11.24 -22.71 23.90
N SER A 15 -10.30 -21.85 23.49
CA SER A 15 -10.05 -21.49 22.09
C SER A 15 -8.55 -21.53 21.78
N PRO A 16 -7.98 -22.73 21.59
CA PRO A 16 -6.52 -22.93 21.51
C PRO A 16 -5.87 -22.43 20.22
N ASP A 17 -6.64 -21.96 19.22
CA ASP A 17 -6.13 -21.39 17.96
C ASP A 17 -6.30 -19.87 17.89
N ASN A 18 -6.74 -19.20 18.97
CA ASN A 18 -7.00 -17.77 18.95
C ASN A 18 -5.72 -16.95 19.13
N TRP A 19 -5.21 -16.39 18.02
CA TRP A 19 -3.97 -15.61 18.01
C TRP A 19 -4.02 -14.33 18.86
N LEU A 20 -5.18 -13.67 18.94
CA LEU A 20 -5.34 -12.49 19.78
C LEU A 20 -5.12 -12.85 21.25
N TYR A 21 -5.67 -13.99 21.70
CA TYR A 21 -5.49 -14.44 23.07
C TYR A 21 -4.05 -14.83 23.38
N TYR A 22 -3.34 -15.52 22.46
CA TYR A 22 -1.89 -15.78 22.64
C TYR A 22 -1.08 -14.50 22.73
N THR A 23 -1.34 -13.54 21.85
CA THR A 23 -0.62 -12.25 21.85
C THR A 23 -0.82 -11.54 23.19
N ARG A 24 -2.06 -11.50 23.70
CA ARG A 24 -2.39 -10.84 24.97
C ARG A 24 -1.90 -11.62 26.20
N TYR A 25 -1.95 -12.95 26.17
CA TYR A 25 -1.39 -13.84 27.17
C TYR A 25 0.11 -13.58 27.33
N LEU A 26 0.88 -13.67 26.25
CA LEU A 26 2.31 -13.38 26.27
C LEU A 26 2.57 -11.92 26.70
N THR A 27 1.82 -10.94 26.17
CA THR A 27 2.06 -9.52 26.54
C THR A 27 1.80 -9.26 28.02
N SER A 28 0.79 -9.88 28.60
CA SER A 28 0.51 -9.74 30.02
C SER A 28 1.56 -10.47 30.88
N GLY A 29 2.00 -11.66 30.49
CA GLY A 29 3.04 -12.41 31.19
C GLY A 29 4.39 -11.68 31.23
N PHE A 30 4.88 -11.22 30.08
CA PHE A 30 6.12 -10.43 30.01
C PHE A 30 6.04 -9.14 30.85
N LYS A 31 4.91 -8.43 30.84
CA LYS A 31 4.72 -7.24 31.68
C LYS A 31 4.65 -7.54 33.18
N LEU A 32 4.10 -8.68 33.58
CA LEU A 32 4.10 -9.08 34.99
C LEU A 32 5.52 -9.34 35.49
N ARG A 33 6.32 -10.01 34.65
CA ARG A 33 7.73 -10.26 34.90
C ARG A 33 8.53 -8.96 35.02
N GLU A 34 8.38 -8.05 34.07
CA GLU A 34 9.07 -6.74 34.07
C GLU A 34 8.79 -5.93 35.33
N ASN A 35 7.56 -6.02 35.86
CA ASN A 35 7.16 -5.31 37.07
C ASN A 35 7.52 -6.05 38.37
N GLY A 36 8.18 -7.21 38.29
CA GLY A 36 8.51 -8.02 39.48
C GLY A 36 7.29 -8.39 40.31
N TRP A 37 6.11 -8.49 39.68
CA TRP A 37 4.86 -8.74 40.38
C TRP A 37 4.95 -10.08 41.12
N LYS A 38 4.30 -10.18 42.28
CA LYS A 38 4.11 -11.41 43.05
C LYS A 38 2.62 -11.55 43.37
N PRO A 39 2.07 -12.76 43.38
CA PRO A 39 0.70 -12.96 43.81
C PRO A 39 0.59 -12.54 45.28
N PRO A 40 -0.54 -11.94 45.68
CA PRO A 40 -0.78 -11.67 47.09
C PRO A 40 -0.77 -13.00 47.86
N ASP A 41 0.01 -13.05 48.95
CA ASP A 41 0.05 -14.24 49.82
C ASP A 41 -1.36 -14.58 50.28
N THR A 42 -1.84 -15.79 49.96
CA THR A 42 -3.08 -16.34 50.52
C THR A 42 -2.81 -16.69 51.98
N GLY A 43 -2.80 -15.67 52.85
CA GLY A 43 -2.51 -15.84 54.27
C GLY A 43 -2.11 -14.55 55.00
N SER A 44 -2.96 -13.53 55.00
CA SER A 44 -3.01 -12.60 56.13
C SER A 44 -4.46 -12.15 56.32
N GLU A 45 -5.13 -12.81 57.26
CA GLU A 45 -6.25 -12.20 57.98
C GLU A 45 -5.75 -10.89 58.58
N GLU A 46 -6.26 -9.76 58.11
CA GLU A 46 -6.49 -8.55 58.92
C GLU A 46 -7.22 -7.49 58.09
N ASN A 47 -8.54 -7.67 58.01
CA ASN A 47 -9.55 -6.67 58.39
C ASN A 47 -10.90 -7.05 57.78
N ALA A 48 -11.59 -7.92 58.51
CA ALA A 48 -13.02 -8.12 58.36
C ALA A 48 -13.74 -6.84 58.82
N THR A 49 -14.43 -6.17 57.90
CA THR A 49 -15.68 -5.49 58.21
C THR A 49 -16.81 -6.25 57.54
N SER A 50 -17.46 -7.07 58.36
CA SER A 50 -18.84 -7.57 58.28
C SER A 50 -19.62 -7.31 57.00
N HIS A 51 -19.96 -8.39 56.28
CA HIS A 51 -21.37 -8.77 56.13
C HIS A 51 -21.47 -10.24 55.67
N GLU A 52 -22.24 -11.01 56.42
CA GLU A 52 -22.63 -12.39 56.16
C GLU A 52 -23.43 -12.51 54.85
N ASP A 53 -23.09 -13.48 53.99
CA ASP A 53 -24.00 -14.60 53.72
C ASP A 53 -23.40 -15.69 52.80
N CYS A 54 -23.37 -16.90 53.38
CA CYS A 54 -23.69 -18.24 52.84
C CYS A 54 -23.00 -18.82 51.58
N ASN A 55 -22.07 -19.75 51.87
CA ASN A 55 -21.94 -21.12 51.34
C ASN A 55 -22.01 -21.39 49.83
N ASN A 56 -20.86 -21.69 49.23
CA ASN A 56 -20.70 -22.98 48.53
C ASN A 56 -19.24 -23.44 48.43
N THR A 57 -19.11 -24.76 48.54
CA THR A 57 -17.95 -25.57 48.91
C THR A 57 -16.86 -25.72 47.83
N ASN A 58 -15.62 -25.63 48.30
CA ASN A 58 -14.44 -26.44 47.94
C ASN A 58 -14.08 -26.60 46.45
N LYS A 59 -13.16 -25.74 45.99
CA LYS A 59 -11.97 -26.14 45.22
C LYS A 59 -10.80 -25.26 45.66
N GLU A 60 -10.10 -25.70 46.69
CA GLU A 60 -8.74 -25.28 46.98
C GLU A 60 -7.82 -25.87 45.89
N GLU A 61 -7.70 -25.18 44.77
CA GLU A 61 -6.53 -25.34 43.89
C GLU A 61 -5.51 -24.28 44.33
N SER A 62 -4.46 -24.76 44.99
CA SER A 62 -3.22 -24.03 45.26
C SER A 62 -2.80 -23.26 44.00
N GLN A 63 -3.08 -21.95 43.94
CA GLN A 63 -2.61 -21.06 42.88
C GLN A 63 -1.09 -20.91 43.03
N THR A 64 -0.37 -21.76 42.32
CA THR A 64 1.05 -21.59 42.02
C THR A 64 1.27 -20.28 41.27
N THR A 65 2.48 -19.74 41.36
CA THR A 65 2.95 -18.51 40.71
C THR A 65 2.91 -18.63 39.16
N ASP A 66 1.72 -18.57 38.58
CA ASP A 66 1.44 -18.97 37.19
C ASP A 66 1.96 -17.99 36.11
N TYR A 67 2.90 -17.08 36.33
CA TYR A 67 3.24 -16.02 35.35
C TYR A 67 4.73 -15.91 35.03
N ASP A 68 5.55 -16.85 35.49
CA ASP A 68 6.97 -16.90 35.12
C ASP A 68 7.19 -17.48 33.71
N LEU A 69 8.43 -17.43 33.23
CA LEU A 69 8.80 -17.97 31.93
C LEU A 69 8.63 -19.50 31.84
N PRO A 70 9.10 -20.30 32.82
CA PRO A 70 8.84 -21.73 32.86
C PRO A 70 7.36 -22.08 32.69
N GLU A 71 6.44 -21.39 33.37
CA GLU A 71 5.00 -21.65 33.29
C GLU A 71 4.42 -21.25 31.92
N MET A 72 4.83 -20.10 31.37
CA MET A 72 4.44 -19.72 30.01
C MET A 72 4.91 -20.74 28.97
N ALA A 73 6.15 -21.20 29.09
CA ALA A 73 6.75 -22.20 28.23
C ALA A 73 6.06 -23.57 28.40
N ALA A 74 5.77 -23.98 29.62
CA ALA A 74 5.08 -25.22 29.95
C ALA A 74 3.67 -25.23 29.38
N PHE A 75 2.90 -24.16 29.56
CA PHE A 75 1.55 -24.03 29.02
C PHE A 75 1.54 -24.15 27.48
N ILE A 76 2.43 -23.43 26.79
CA ILE A 76 2.53 -23.53 25.33
C ILE A 76 2.96 -24.93 24.89
N SER A 77 3.92 -25.54 25.58
CA SER A 77 4.40 -26.90 25.28
C SER A 77 3.30 -27.94 25.50
N GLU A 78 2.49 -27.81 26.54
CA GLU A 78 1.31 -28.63 26.80
C GLU A 78 0.28 -28.49 25.66
N ARG A 79 0.01 -27.25 25.22
CA ARG A 79 -0.89 -27.03 24.07
C ARG A 79 -0.36 -27.70 22.80
N ILE A 80 0.95 -27.62 22.52
CA ILE A 80 1.57 -28.30 21.38
C ILE A 80 1.47 -29.82 21.53
N ALA A 81 1.78 -30.39 22.69
CA ALA A 81 1.70 -31.82 22.94
C ALA A 81 0.29 -32.37 22.69
N ASN A 82 -0.74 -31.62 23.10
CA ASN A 82 -2.14 -31.96 22.80
C ASN A 82 -2.43 -31.97 21.30
N GLU A 83 -1.86 -31.04 20.51
CA GLU A 83 -2.01 -31.04 19.05
C GLU A 83 -1.23 -32.18 18.37
N GLU A 84 -0.03 -32.50 18.86
CA GLU A 84 0.79 -33.61 18.37
C GLU A 84 0.12 -34.96 18.65
N GLU A 85 -0.50 -35.11 19.82
CA GLU A 85 -1.33 -36.27 20.17
C GLU A 85 -2.53 -36.41 19.23
N LYS A 86 -3.27 -35.31 18.97
CA LYS A 86 -4.38 -35.33 18.02
C LYS A 86 -3.97 -35.80 16.62
N VAL A 87 -2.82 -35.34 16.14
CA VAL A 87 -2.28 -35.77 14.84
C VAL A 87 -1.85 -37.24 14.87
N ARG A 88 -1.17 -37.68 15.93
CA ARG A 88 -0.72 -39.06 16.12
C ARG A 88 -1.89 -40.05 16.17
N GLU A 89 -2.93 -39.71 16.91
CA GLU A 89 -4.15 -40.51 17.07
C GLU A 89 -5.12 -40.36 15.88
N LYS A 90 -4.82 -39.48 14.92
CA LYS A 90 -5.67 -39.16 13.77
C LYS A 90 -7.07 -38.67 14.16
N THR A 91 -7.20 -38.07 15.33
CA THR A 91 -8.45 -37.49 15.84
C THR A 91 -8.70 -36.07 15.31
N GLY A 92 -7.67 -35.44 14.74
CA GLY A 92 -7.77 -34.12 14.11
C GLY A 92 -6.53 -33.70 13.34
N LYS A 93 -6.56 -32.47 12.80
CA LYS A 93 -5.37 -31.78 12.25
C LYS A 93 -4.81 -30.86 13.32
N ALA A 94 -3.48 -30.71 13.34
CA ALA A 94 -2.83 -29.75 14.22
C ALA A 94 -3.35 -28.33 13.97
N LEU A 95 -3.65 -27.62 15.06
CA LEU A 95 -3.92 -26.19 15.05
C LEU A 95 -2.61 -25.39 14.92
N ARG A 96 -2.66 -24.20 14.32
CA ARG A 96 -1.46 -23.39 14.03
C ARG A 96 -1.02 -22.56 15.24
N GLY A 97 -2.00 -22.03 15.98
CA GLY A 97 -1.83 -21.11 17.10
C GLY A 97 -0.80 -21.56 18.13
N PRO A 98 -0.85 -22.81 18.65
CA PRO A 98 0.13 -23.28 19.63
C PRO A 98 1.58 -23.22 19.12
N TYR A 99 1.82 -23.63 17.88
CA TYR A 99 3.18 -23.62 17.29
C TYR A 99 3.65 -22.19 16.99
N LEU A 100 2.76 -21.30 16.54
CA LEU A 100 3.08 -19.88 16.38
C LEU A 100 3.35 -19.19 17.72
N ALA A 101 2.65 -19.59 18.79
CA ALA A 101 2.85 -19.03 20.12
C ALA A 101 4.25 -19.37 20.66
N GLN A 102 4.76 -20.56 20.34
CA GLN A 102 6.14 -20.93 20.66
C GLN A 102 7.15 -20.06 19.91
N LEU A 103 6.97 -19.85 18.60
CA LEU A 103 7.82 -18.96 17.81
C LEU A 103 7.80 -17.51 18.34
N GLU A 104 6.62 -17.00 18.69
CA GLU A 104 6.46 -15.66 19.28
C GLU A 104 7.09 -15.54 20.67
N LEU A 105 7.00 -16.58 21.51
CA LEU A 105 7.70 -16.61 22.80
C LEU A 105 9.22 -16.52 22.60
N LEU A 106 9.78 -17.35 21.70
CA LEU A 106 11.20 -17.33 21.38
C LEU A 106 11.64 -16.00 20.78
N LEU A 107 10.82 -15.38 19.94
CA LEU A 107 11.08 -14.06 19.39
C LEU A 107 11.21 -13.01 20.50
N ARG A 108 10.23 -12.95 21.42
CA ARG A 108 10.26 -11.99 22.53
C ARG A 108 11.47 -12.20 23.43
N LEU A 109 11.82 -13.45 23.72
CA LEU A 109 13.02 -13.77 24.49
C LEU A 109 14.31 -13.35 23.78
N SER A 110 14.42 -13.63 22.48
CA SER A 110 15.55 -13.21 21.64
C SER A 110 15.72 -11.70 21.67
N THR A 111 14.63 -10.93 21.50
CA THR A 111 14.68 -9.45 21.55
C THR A 111 15.11 -8.88 22.90
N GLN A 112 14.97 -9.65 23.99
CA GLN A 112 15.44 -9.29 25.32
C GLN A 112 16.84 -9.84 25.65
N GLY A 113 17.49 -10.56 24.72
CA GLY A 113 18.78 -11.22 24.95
C GLY A 113 18.71 -12.40 25.93
N LYS A 114 17.53 -13.03 26.05
CA LYS A 114 17.22 -14.06 27.07
C LYS A 114 16.74 -15.37 26.44
N LEU A 115 17.24 -15.71 25.26
CA LEU A 115 16.80 -16.91 24.54
C LEU A 115 17.03 -18.20 25.35
N GLU A 116 18.11 -18.25 26.15
CA GLU A 116 18.46 -19.36 27.05
C GLU A 116 17.40 -19.64 28.14
N GLU A 117 16.56 -18.65 28.47
CA GLU A 117 15.46 -18.80 29.44
C GLU A 117 14.18 -19.38 28.82
N GLY A 118 14.21 -19.70 27.52
CA GLY A 118 13.07 -20.19 26.76
C GLY A 118 12.77 -21.69 26.96
N PRO A 119 11.68 -22.18 26.35
CA PRO A 119 11.36 -23.60 26.35
C PRO A 119 12.53 -24.40 25.74
N GLN A 120 12.85 -25.56 26.33
CA GLN A 120 13.76 -26.55 25.72
C GLN A 120 13.07 -27.23 24.52
N ALA A 121 12.91 -26.48 23.43
CA ALA A 121 12.18 -26.88 22.23
C ALA A 121 13.09 -27.16 21.03
N GLY A 122 14.40 -27.25 21.26
CA GLY A 122 15.43 -27.27 20.20
C GLY A 122 15.87 -25.86 19.81
N SER A 123 16.68 -25.78 18.76
CA SER A 123 17.10 -24.51 18.19
C SER A 123 15.95 -23.79 17.48
N ILE A 124 16.12 -22.51 17.14
CA ILE A 124 15.11 -21.76 16.38
C ILE A 124 14.83 -22.45 15.04
N GLU A 125 15.89 -22.96 14.39
CA GLU A 125 15.81 -23.75 13.15
C GLU A 125 14.94 -25.00 13.35
N ASP A 126 15.08 -25.71 14.48
CA ASP A 126 14.27 -26.90 14.77
C ASP A 126 12.78 -26.55 14.85
N VAL A 127 12.44 -25.46 15.52
CA VAL A 127 11.05 -25.00 15.64
C VAL A 127 10.47 -24.56 14.30
N LEU A 128 11.25 -23.82 13.49
CA LEU A 128 10.84 -23.39 12.15
C LEU A 128 10.67 -24.59 11.20
N VAL A 129 11.61 -25.53 11.19
CA VAL A 129 11.56 -26.76 10.37
C VAL A 129 10.37 -27.62 10.79
N ARG A 130 10.07 -27.73 12.09
CA ARG A 130 8.88 -28.43 12.58
C ARG A 130 7.59 -27.77 12.08
N TYR A 131 7.48 -26.44 12.19
CA TYR A 131 6.31 -25.71 11.69
C TYR A 131 6.15 -25.91 10.17
N PHE A 132 7.25 -25.80 9.42
CA PHE A 132 7.27 -26.07 7.98
C PHE A 132 6.77 -27.48 7.67
N GLY A 133 7.25 -28.51 8.36
CA GLY A 133 6.81 -29.89 8.16
C GLY A 133 5.30 -30.09 8.32
N LEU A 134 4.68 -29.40 9.27
CA LEU A 134 3.25 -29.48 9.54
C LEU A 134 2.39 -28.68 8.57
N PHE A 135 2.85 -27.48 8.16
CA PHE A 135 1.98 -26.50 7.51
C PHE A 135 2.43 -26.04 6.12
N ALA A 136 3.60 -26.46 5.60
CA ALA A 136 4.10 -26.00 4.30
C ALA A 136 3.23 -26.38 3.09
N ASP A 137 2.28 -27.31 3.23
CA ASP A 137 1.28 -27.57 2.19
C ASP A 137 0.13 -26.53 2.18
N LYS A 138 0.13 -25.58 3.12
CA LYS A 138 -0.84 -24.49 3.24
C LYS A 138 -0.27 -23.20 2.69
N THR A 139 -1.12 -22.46 1.97
CA THR A 139 -0.76 -21.16 1.37
C THR A 139 -0.32 -20.10 2.39
N CYS A 140 -0.78 -20.22 3.65
CA CYS A 140 -0.43 -19.32 4.75
C CYS A 140 0.96 -19.58 5.38
N CYS A 141 1.60 -20.72 5.12
CA CYS A 141 2.81 -21.10 5.86
C CYS A 141 3.93 -20.07 5.74
N PHE A 142 4.15 -19.55 4.53
CA PHE A 142 5.15 -18.51 4.32
C PHE A 142 4.84 -17.23 5.12
N SER A 143 3.59 -16.74 5.09
CA SER A 143 3.20 -15.54 5.85
C SER A 143 3.27 -15.76 7.35
N ASP A 144 2.96 -16.98 7.81
CA ASP A 144 3.04 -17.37 9.21
C ASP A 144 4.50 -17.39 9.70
N LEU A 145 5.44 -17.88 8.87
CA LEU A 145 6.86 -17.98 9.21
C LEU A 145 7.64 -16.66 9.05
N THR A 146 7.24 -15.80 8.12
CA THR A 146 7.95 -14.55 7.76
C THR A 146 8.40 -13.71 8.98
N PRO A 147 7.55 -13.49 10.01
CA PRO A 147 7.93 -12.72 11.20
C PRO A 147 9.02 -13.35 12.08
N TYR A 148 9.43 -14.58 11.80
CA TYR A 148 10.38 -15.34 12.62
C TYR A 148 11.63 -15.77 11.83
N LEU A 149 11.59 -15.75 10.50
CA LEU A 149 12.71 -16.18 9.65
C LEU A 149 14.00 -15.36 9.87
N TYR A 150 13.91 -14.09 10.27
CA TYR A 150 15.11 -13.28 10.56
C TYR A 150 15.84 -13.69 11.84
N MET A 151 15.20 -14.49 12.70
CA MET A 151 15.82 -14.99 13.92
C MET A 151 16.94 -16.00 13.62
N VAL A 152 16.93 -16.62 12.42
CA VAL A 152 17.98 -17.52 11.96
C VAL A 152 19.20 -16.70 11.52
N PRO A 153 20.38 -16.90 12.14
CA PRO A 153 21.63 -16.25 11.74
C PRO A 153 21.95 -16.49 10.26
N GLU A 154 22.54 -15.49 9.60
CA GLU A 154 22.81 -15.57 8.15
C GLU A 154 23.62 -16.80 7.75
N LEU A 155 24.61 -17.18 8.57
CA LEU A 155 25.46 -18.36 8.38
C LEU A 155 24.67 -19.70 8.44
N GLU A 156 23.51 -19.71 9.11
CA GLU A 156 22.73 -20.93 9.38
C GLU A 156 21.52 -21.06 8.43
N ARG A 157 21.12 -19.98 7.75
CA ARG A 157 19.96 -19.95 6.84
C ARG A 157 19.98 -21.03 5.77
N ARG A 158 21.16 -21.34 5.21
CA ARG A 158 21.30 -22.35 4.14
C ARG A 158 21.07 -23.76 4.67
N SER A 159 21.57 -24.07 5.87
CA SER A 159 21.33 -25.34 6.56
C SER A 159 19.87 -25.48 6.95
N CYS A 160 19.27 -24.43 7.53
CA CYS A 160 17.85 -24.41 7.88
C CYS A 160 16.96 -24.65 6.65
N LEU A 161 17.21 -23.96 5.53
CA LEU A 161 16.45 -24.15 4.29
C LEU A 161 16.62 -25.57 3.74
N GLN A 162 17.83 -26.12 3.76
CA GLN A 162 18.07 -27.49 3.29
C GLN A 162 17.25 -28.52 4.08
N ARG A 163 17.18 -28.38 5.41
CA ARG A 163 16.33 -29.23 6.26
C ARG A 163 14.84 -29.11 5.91
N MET A 164 14.37 -27.92 5.52
CA MET A 164 13.00 -27.74 5.03
C MET A 164 12.79 -28.37 3.64
N GLU A 165 13.75 -28.23 2.73
CA GLU A 165 13.71 -28.82 1.39
C GLU A 165 13.69 -30.35 1.42
N GLU A 166 14.38 -30.98 2.38
CA GLU A 166 14.33 -32.43 2.62
C GLU A 166 12.89 -32.91 2.92
N LEU A 167 12.07 -32.10 3.61
CA LEU A 167 10.66 -32.38 3.92
C LEU A 167 9.70 -32.17 2.74
N VAL A 168 10.17 -31.58 1.64
CA VAL A 168 9.36 -31.43 0.41
C VAL A 168 9.26 -32.76 -0.34
N GLU A 169 10.22 -33.68 -0.12
CA GLU A 169 10.25 -35.02 -0.71
C GLU A 169 10.30 -35.03 -2.26
N LEU A 170 10.77 -33.94 -2.89
CA LEU A 170 11.09 -33.90 -4.32
C LEU A 170 12.49 -34.49 -4.54
N LYS A 171 12.58 -35.83 -4.52
CA LYS A 171 13.85 -36.54 -4.71
C LYS A 171 14.40 -36.28 -6.11
N VAL A 172 15.69 -35.98 -6.20
CA VAL A 172 16.43 -35.84 -7.47
C VAL A 172 16.52 -37.22 -8.14
N ASN A 173 16.29 -37.26 -9.46
CA ASN A 173 16.48 -38.47 -10.25
C ASN A 173 17.45 -38.16 -11.40
N ASP A 174 18.67 -38.71 -11.35
CA ASP A 174 19.68 -38.75 -12.42
C ASP A 174 19.72 -37.55 -13.39
N GLY A 175 19.78 -36.32 -12.86
CA GLY A 175 19.89 -35.09 -13.65
C GLY A 175 18.62 -34.65 -14.39
N ALA A 176 17.52 -35.38 -14.26
CA ALA A 176 16.22 -35.03 -14.80
C ALA A 176 15.42 -34.16 -13.81
N MET A 177 14.67 -33.21 -14.35
CA MET A 177 13.79 -32.34 -13.58
C MET A 177 12.61 -33.13 -12.99
N VAL A 178 12.44 -33.07 -11.68
CA VAL A 178 11.36 -33.78 -10.96
C VAL A 178 10.21 -32.83 -10.65
N TYR A 179 8.99 -33.31 -10.89
CA TYR A 179 7.75 -32.57 -10.70
C TYR A 179 7.01 -33.06 -9.46
N ALA A 180 6.23 -32.17 -8.86
CA ALA A 180 5.36 -32.54 -7.75
C ALA A 180 4.30 -33.56 -8.22
N THR A 181 4.00 -34.52 -7.36
CA THR A 181 3.01 -35.59 -7.62
C THR A 181 1.63 -35.26 -7.02
N SER A 182 1.54 -34.23 -6.18
CA SER A 182 0.32 -33.78 -5.54
C SER A 182 0.33 -32.27 -5.30
N VAL A 183 -0.85 -31.68 -5.12
CA VAL A 183 -1.00 -30.27 -4.72
C VAL A 183 -0.26 -29.97 -3.42
N LYS A 184 -0.27 -30.89 -2.44
CA LYS A 184 0.43 -30.69 -1.17
C LYS A 184 1.94 -30.57 -1.36
N GLN A 185 2.52 -31.48 -2.13
CA GLN A 185 3.95 -31.45 -2.44
C GLN A 185 4.32 -30.20 -3.25
N LEU A 186 3.46 -29.80 -4.18
CA LEU A 186 3.61 -28.56 -4.93
C LEU A 186 3.66 -27.34 -4.02
N GLN A 187 2.72 -27.22 -3.06
CA GLN A 187 2.66 -26.10 -2.12
C GLN A 187 3.84 -26.09 -1.15
N ARG A 188 4.31 -27.26 -0.70
CA ARG A 188 5.54 -27.37 0.11
C ARG A 188 6.75 -26.80 -0.62
N HIS A 189 6.93 -27.17 -1.89
CA HIS A 189 8.03 -26.66 -2.70
C HIS A 189 7.90 -25.15 -2.99
N LEU A 190 6.69 -24.66 -3.25
CA LEU A 190 6.46 -23.21 -3.36
C LEU A 190 6.85 -22.48 -2.07
N THR A 191 6.48 -23.02 -0.91
CA THR A 191 6.85 -22.44 0.38
C THR A 191 8.36 -22.41 0.57
N SER A 192 9.10 -23.48 0.23
CA SER A 192 10.57 -23.47 0.32
C SER A 192 11.20 -22.44 -0.64
N LEU A 193 10.67 -22.29 -1.86
CA LEU A 193 11.14 -21.26 -2.80
C LEU A 193 10.88 -19.84 -2.31
N LYS A 194 9.74 -19.58 -1.66
CA LYS A 194 9.44 -18.27 -1.06
C LYS A 194 10.40 -17.97 0.09
N ILE A 195 10.72 -18.95 0.93
CA ILE A 195 11.72 -18.82 2.00
C ILE A 195 13.12 -18.60 1.41
N SER A 196 13.49 -19.34 0.36
CA SER A 196 14.75 -19.15 -0.38
C SER A 196 14.89 -17.73 -0.92
N ARG A 197 13.83 -17.21 -1.55
CA ARG A 197 13.77 -15.82 -2.01
C ARG A 197 13.87 -14.84 -0.86
N PHE A 198 13.16 -15.06 0.24
CA PHE A 198 13.19 -14.19 1.43
C PHE A 198 14.56 -14.14 2.09
N TYR A 199 15.29 -15.26 2.15
CA TYR A 199 16.67 -15.31 2.65
C TYR A 199 17.69 -14.67 1.72
N GLY A 200 17.31 -14.28 0.49
CA GLY A 200 18.18 -13.63 -0.47
C GLY A 200 19.01 -14.58 -1.33
N PHE A 201 18.75 -15.89 -1.27
CA PHE A 201 19.51 -16.86 -2.08
C PHE A 201 19.29 -16.66 -3.58
N HIS A 202 18.09 -16.25 -4.00
CA HIS A 202 17.82 -15.92 -5.40
C HIS A 202 18.44 -14.59 -5.84
N ASP A 203 18.72 -13.68 -4.90
CA ASP A 203 19.34 -12.39 -5.20
C ASP A 203 20.85 -12.55 -5.46
N ALA A 204 21.47 -13.53 -4.79
CA ALA A 204 22.88 -13.89 -4.96
C ALA A 204 23.17 -14.64 -6.28
N LEU A 205 22.15 -15.09 -7.02
CA LEU A 205 22.31 -15.72 -8.32
C LEU A 205 22.72 -14.70 -9.38
N SER A 206 23.53 -15.14 -10.35
CA SER A 206 23.80 -14.37 -11.58
C SER A 206 22.54 -14.23 -12.45
N SER A 207 22.53 -13.27 -13.38
CA SER A 207 21.41 -13.09 -14.31
C SER A 207 21.12 -14.33 -15.16
N GLU A 208 22.15 -15.11 -15.52
CA GLU A 208 22.00 -16.38 -16.23
C GLU A 208 21.32 -17.44 -15.34
N GLU A 209 21.78 -17.60 -14.10
CA GLU A 209 21.19 -18.53 -13.12
C GLU A 209 19.74 -18.17 -12.78
N LYS A 210 19.44 -16.88 -12.61
CA LYS A 210 18.06 -16.38 -12.43
C LYS A 210 17.19 -16.75 -13.64
N GLY A 211 17.70 -16.60 -14.86
CA GLY A 211 17.01 -16.98 -16.10
C GLY A 211 16.77 -18.49 -16.22
N ASN A 212 17.75 -19.30 -15.81
CA ASN A 212 17.65 -20.76 -15.78
C ASN A 212 16.60 -21.22 -14.76
N LEU A 213 16.64 -20.66 -13.54
CA LEU A 213 15.64 -20.94 -12.51
C LEU A 213 14.24 -20.49 -12.96
N ALA A 214 14.09 -19.32 -13.56
CA ALA A 214 12.80 -18.87 -14.11
C ALA A 214 12.26 -19.87 -15.15
N SER A 215 13.12 -20.36 -16.05
CA SER A 215 12.77 -21.37 -17.05
C SER A 215 12.31 -22.69 -16.44
N GLU A 216 12.97 -23.12 -15.35
CA GLU A 216 12.60 -24.29 -14.57
C GLU A 216 11.23 -24.10 -13.87
N LEU A 217 11.00 -22.95 -13.24
CA LEU A 217 9.73 -22.63 -12.59
C LEU A 217 8.57 -22.57 -13.60
N ILE A 218 8.81 -22.08 -14.83
CA ILE A 218 7.81 -22.09 -15.90
C ILE A 218 7.44 -23.52 -16.31
N LYS A 219 8.41 -24.45 -16.34
CA LYS A 219 8.13 -25.88 -16.58
C LYS A 219 7.27 -26.47 -15.46
N ARG A 220 7.60 -26.16 -14.19
CA ARG A 220 6.77 -26.58 -13.03
C ARG A 220 5.37 -25.99 -13.05
N TYR A 221 5.24 -24.72 -13.44
CA TYR A 221 3.95 -24.07 -13.61
C TYR A 221 3.07 -24.85 -14.59
N LYS A 222 3.61 -25.15 -15.78
CA LYS A 222 2.91 -25.89 -16.84
C LYS A 222 2.47 -27.28 -16.37
N GLU A 223 3.35 -28.02 -15.71
CA GLU A 223 3.00 -29.34 -15.18
C GLU A 223 1.93 -29.24 -14.09
N GLY A 224 2.05 -28.24 -13.21
CA GLY A 224 1.11 -28.01 -12.12
C GLY A 224 -0.30 -27.61 -12.54
N LEU A 225 -0.49 -27.11 -13.78
CA LEU A 225 -1.83 -26.86 -14.34
C LEU A 225 -2.66 -28.14 -14.43
N SER A 226 -2.02 -29.32 -14.51
CA SER A 226 -2.72 -30.60 -14.52
C SER A 226 -3.56 -30.82 -13.26
N PHE A 227 -3.11 -30.32 -12.10
CA PHE A 227 -3.83 -30.43 -10.83
C PHE A 227 -5.08 -29.55 -10.77
N GLY A 228 -5.14 -28.48 -11.56
CA GLY A 228 -6.22 -27.50 -11.54
C GLY A 228 -7.23 -27.61 -12.68
N LYS A 229 -7.24 -28.70 -13.45
CA LYS A 229 -8.15 -28.88 -14.61
C LYS A 229 -9.65 -28.83 -14.25
N GLY A 230 -10.01 -29.17 -13.01
CA GLY A 230 -11.40 -29.18 -12.53
C GLY A 230 -11.77 -27.98 -11.67
N LEU A 231 -10.91 -26.97 -11.56
CA LEU A 231 -11.18 -25.75 -10.81
C LEU A 231 -12.22 -24.89 -11.53
N LEU A 232 -12.99 -24.12 -10.75
CA LEU A 232 -13.86 -23.09 -11.31
C LEU A 232 -13.01 -21.94 -11.85
N ASP A 233 -13.53 -21.17 -12.81
CA ASP A 233 -12.84 -19.98 -13.33
C ASP A 233 -12.58 -18.91 -12.24
N THR A 234 -13.34 -18.98 -11.13
CA THR A 234 -13.18 -18.14 -9.94
C THR A 234 -12.03 -18.58 -9.04
N ASP A 235 -11.61 -19.84 -9.13
CA ASP A 235 -10.54 -20.40 -8.32
C ASP A 235 -9.17 -20.11 -8.94
N LEU A 236 -8.16 -19.94 -8.08
CA LEU A 236 -6.78 -19.74 -8.51
C LEU A 236 -6.12 -21.08 -8.83
N GLN A 237 -5.25 -21.11 -9.83
CA GLN A 237 -4.47 -22.31 -10.12
C GLN A 237 -3.46 -22.56 -8.99
N TYR A 238 -3.33 -23.82 -8.59
CA TYR A 238 -2.38 -24.22 -7.54
C TYR A 238 -0.93 -23.83 -7.88
N SER A 239 -0.59 -23.76 -9.17
CA SER A 239 0.77 -23.50 -9.65
C SER A 239 1.04 -22.03 -10.00
N ASP A 240 0.08 -21.11 -9.85
CA ASP A 240 0.22 -19.70 -10.24
C ASP A 240 1.47 -19.03 -9.65
N GLU A 241 1.82 -19.36 -8.41
CA GLU A 241 2.96 -18.75 -7.73
C GLU A 241 4.31 -19.18 -8.32
N TYR A 242 4.41 -20.31 -9.03
CA TYR A 242 5.61 -20.61 -9.81
C TYR A 242 5.81 -19.61 -10.94
N LEU A 243 4.72 -19.26 -11.64
CA LEU A 243 4.76 -18.29 -12.71
C LEU A 243 5.10 -16.90 -12.16
N LEU A 244 4.49 -16.49 -11.06
CA LEU A 244 4.80 -15.22 -10.40
C LEU A 244 6.26 -15.16 -9.94
N MET A 245 6.78 -16.23 -9.34
CA MET A 245 8.20 -16.30 -8.93
C MET A 245 9.13 -16.21 -10.15
N ALA A 246 8.81 -16.91 -11.24
CA ALA A 246 9.58 -16.81 -12.49
C ALA A 246 9.59 -15.38 -13.04
N VAL A 247 8.43 -14.70 -13.03
CA VAL A 247 8.32 -13.30 -13.45
C VAL A 247 9.14 -12.38 -12.54
N HIS A 248 9.12 -12.59 -11.23
CA HIS A 248 9.94 -11.80 -10.30
C HIS A 248 11.45 -11.99 -10.53
N LEU A 249 11.90 -13.20 -10.85
CA LEU A 249 13.31 -13.45 -11.23
C LEU A 249 13.67 -12.76 -12.55
N LEU A 250 12.78 -12.80 -13.54
CA LEU A 250 12.99 -12.11 -14.81
C LEU A 250 12.98 -10.58 -14.64
N VAL A 251 12.20 -10.05 -13.71
CA VAL A 251 12.27 -8.63 -13.33
C VAL A 251 13.64 -8.27 -12.77
N ASP A 252 14.21 -9.13 -11.92
CA ASP A 252 15.57 -8.91 -11.43
C ASP A 252 16.58 -8.95 -12.58
N VAL A 253 16.47 -9.92 -13.50
CA VAL A 253 17.33 -9.98 -14.69
C VAL A 253 17.18 -8.72 -15.54
N TRP A 254 15.96 -8.23 -15.76
CA TRP A 254 15.72 -6.98 -16.48
C TRP A 254 16.38 -5.78 -15.79
N HIS A 255 16.29 -5.68 -14.46
CA HIS A 255 16.97 -4.63 -13.71
C HIS A 255 18.51 -4.74 -13.78
N ASP A 256 19.05 -5.95 -13.73
CA ASP A 256 20.49 -6.18 -13.76
C ASP A 256 21.11 -5.98 -15.15
N THR A 257 20.33 -6.16 -16.22
CA THR A 257 20.83 -6.17 -17.62
C THR A 257 20.33 -5.01 -18.46
N GLU A 258 19.26 -4.34 -18.04
CA GLU A 258 18.52 -3.33 -18.82
C GLU A 258 18.02 -3.85 -20.19
N ASP A 259 17.92 -5.17 -20.38
CA ASP A 259 17.42 -5.77 -21.63
C ASP A 259 15.89 -5.75 -21.71
N GLU A 260 15.35 -4.81 -22.49
CA GLU A 260 13.91 -4.69 -22.78
C GLU A 260 13.26 -5.98 -23.33
N SER A 261 14.03 -6.89 -23.93
CA SER A 261 13.49 -8.19 -24.38
C SER A 261 12.92 -9.00 -23.20
N VAL A 262 13.43 -8.79 -21.99
CA VAL A 262 13.00 -9.48 -20.77
C VAL A 262 11.63 -8.98 -20.31
N LEU A 263 11.35 -7.68 -20.43
CA LEU A 263 10.03 -7.09 -20.15
C LEU A 263 8.94 -7.76 -21.01
N TRP A 264 9.22 -7.97 -22.31
CA TRP A 264 8.30 -8.67 -23.22
C TRP A 264 8.08 -10.13 -22.82
N ARG A 265 9.12 -10.83 -22.34
CA ARG A 265 8.98 -12.20 -21.80
C ARG A 265 8.06 -12.21 -20.58
N CYS A 266 8.23 -11.27 -19.64
CA CYS A 266 7.34 -11.12 -18.48
C CYS A 266 5.87 -10.92 -18.91
N LEU A 267 5.62 -10.03 -19.87
CA LEU A 267 4.28 -9.79 -20.41
C LEU A 267 3.66 -11.05 -21.04
N ILE A 268 4.43 -11.79 -21.84
CA ILE A 268 3.96 -13.04 -22.47
C ILE A 268 3.61 -14.08 -21.40
N LEU A 269 4.47 -14.26 -20.40
CA LEU A 269 4.26 -15.22 -19.32
C LEU A 269 3.01 -14.87 -18.50
N LEU A 270 2.87 -13.63 -18.08
CA LEU A 270 1.70 -13.19 -17.34
C LEU A 270 0.41 -13.31 -18.16
N LYS A 271 0.47 -13.08 -19.48
CA LYS A 271 -0.69 -13.29 -20.36
C LYS A 271 -1.08 -14.76 -20.46
N ILE A 272 -0.09 -15.67 -20.50
CA ILE A 272 -0.33 -17.12 -20.41
C ILE A 272 -0.95 -17.46 -19.05
N GLY A 273 -0.41 -16.91 -17.96
CA GLY A 273 -0.96 -17.07 -16.60
C GLY A 273 -2.42 -16.63 -16.52
N HIS A 274 -2.73 -15.44 -17.03
CA HIS A 274 -4.08 -14.88 -17.00
C HIS A 274 -5.10 -15.75 -17.77
N LYS A 275 -4.67 -16.40 -18.86
CA LYS A 275 -5.54 -17.33 -19.61
C LYS A 275 -5.97 -18.53 -18.76
N HIS A 276 -5.08 -19.03 -17.90
CA HIS A 276 -5.34 -20.22 -17.06
C HIS A 276 -5.88 -19.88 -15.67
N SER A 277 -5.69 -18.64 -15.21
CA SER A 277 -6.12 -18.14 -13.91
C SER A 277 -6.71 -16.73 -14.07
N GLN A 278 -7.90 -16.65 -14.65
CA GLN A 278 -8.56 -15.39 -14.99
C GLN A 278 -8.88 -14.56 -13.74
N SER A 279 -9.08 -15.20 -12.59
CA SER A 279 -9.43 -14.54 -11.33
C SER A 279 -8.22 -14.08 -10.51
N SER A 280 -6.99 -14.37 -10.96
CA SER A 280 -5.76 -13.95 -10.27
C SER A 280 -5.54 -12.44 -10.34
N HIS A 281 -5.80 -11.75 -9.22
CA HIS A 281 -5.58 -10.32 -9.09
C HIS A 281 -4.09 -9.96 -9.16
N HIS A 282 -3.18 -10.79 -8.62
CA HIS A 282 -1.73 -10.56 -8.72
C HIS A 282 -1.27 -10.54 -10.19
N ILE A 283 -1.74 -11.48 -11.01
CA ILE A 283 -1.41 -11.51 -12.45
C ILE A 283 -1.98 -10.29 -13.17
N LYS A 284 -3.25 -9.93 -12.93
CA LYS A 284 -3.88 -8.74 -13.54
C LYS A 284 -3.14 -7.45 -13.19
N LEU A 285 -2.82 -7.26 -11.90
CA LEU A 285 -2.14 -6.06 -11.42
C LEU A 285 -0.73 -5.92 -12.00
N LEU A 286 0.04 -7.02 -12.08
CA LEU A 286 1.35 -7.02 -12.72
C LEU A 286 1.26 -6.80 -14.25
N LEU A 287 0.28 -7.41 -14.92
CA LEU A 287 0.03 -7.17 -16.35
C LEU A 287 -0.24 -5.70 -16.61
N MET A 288 -1.15 -5.09 -15.85
CA MET A 288 -1.45 -3.67 -15.98
C MET A 288 -0.19 -2.83 -15.77
N ARG A 289 0.63 -3.17 -14.77
CA ARG A 289 1.88 -2.45 -14.48
C ARG A 289 2.86 -2.50 -15.65
N PHE A 290 3.14 -3.69 -16.17
CA PHE A 290 4.07 -3.85 -17.30
C PHE A 290 3.51 -3.28 -18.60
N TYR A 291 2.20 -3.37 -18.84
CA TYR A 291 1.57 -2.73 -19.99
C TYR A 291 1.75 -1.21 -19.94
N CYS A 292 1.48 -0.58 -18.79
CA CYS A 292 1.70 0.85 -18.59
C CYS A 292 3.19 1.24 -18.75
N MET A 293 4.13 0.43 -18.24
CA MET A 293 5.57 0.67 -18.40
C MET A 293 6.01 0.54 -19.87
N ALA A 294 5.43 -0.38 -20.63
CA ALA A 294 5.63 -0.51 -22.08
C ALA A 294 4.88 0.56 -22.91
N GLY A 295 4.20 1.51 -22.27
CA GLY A 295 3.42 2.55 -22.94
C GLY A 295 2.10 2.08 -23.57
N VAL A 296 1.66 0.85 -23.28
CA VAL A 296 0.44 0.24 -23.83
C VAL A 296 -0.68 0.32 -22.81
N PHE A 297 -1.66 1.20 -23.01
CA PHE A 297 -2.78 1.33 -22.06
C PHE A 297 -4.10 0.69 -22.56
N THR A 298 -4.22 0.38 -23.85
CA THR A 298 -5.49 -0.05 -24.45
C THR A 298 -6.10 -1.31 -23.82
N THR A 299 -5.27 -2.19 -23.26
CA THR A 299 -5.70 -3.44 -22.58
C THR A 299 -5.98 -3.25 -21.09
N VAL A 300 -5.50 -2.16 -20.48
CA VAL A 300 -5.56 -1.92 -19.03
C VAL A 300 -7.00 -1.76 -18.52
N PRO A 301 -7.92 -1.04 -19.19
CA PRO A 301 -9.31 -0.93 -18.74
C PRO A 301 -10.00 -2.29 -18.59
N SER A 302 -9.83 -3.20 -19.56
CA SER A 302 -10.44 -4.53 -19.49
C SER A 302 -9.90 -5.36 -18.32
N LEU A 303 -8.60 -5.27 -18.01
CA LEU A 303 -8.01 -5.92 -16.85
C LEU A 303 -8.51 -5.31 -15.53
N TYR A 304 -8.64 -3.98 -15.48
CA TYR A 304 -9.15 -3.25 -14.32
C TYR A 304 -10.62 -3.56 -14.04
N ASP A 305 -11.46 -3.58 -15.07
CA ASP A 305 -12.87 -3.98 -14.96
C ASP A 305 -12.99 -5.43 -14.48
N GLY A 306 -12.10 -6.31 -14.95
CA GLY A 306 -12.01 -7.69 -14.48
C GLY A 306 -11.55 -7.85 -13.03
N LEU A 307 -10.97 -6.82 -12.39
CA LEU A 307 -10.70 -6.82 -10.95
C LEU A 307 -11.96 -6.47 -10.13
N ASP A 308 -13.02 -5.98 -10.77
CA ASP A 308 -14.28 -5.59 -10.15
C ASP A 308 -14.12 -4.62 -8.96
N ILE A 309 -13.24 -3.62 -9.12
CA ILE A 309 -12.90 -2.65 -8.08
C ILE A 309 -14.14 -1.80 -7.71
N LYS A 310 -14.62 -1.94 -6.47
CA LYS A 310 -15.85 -1.30 -5.99
C LYS A 310 -15.64 -0.52 -4.69
N HIS A 311 -16.43 0.54 -4.53
CA HIS A 311 -16.53 1.35 -3.31
C HIS A 311 -15.17 1.71 -2.71
N MET A 312 -14.87 1.27 -1.49
CA MET A 312 -13.63 1.55 -0.77
C MET A 312 -12.37 1.17 -1.56
N GLN A 313 -12.45 0.14 -2.42
CA GLN A 313 -11.33 -0.27 -3.26
C GLN A 313 -10.95 0.79 -4.29
N GLN A 314 -11.84 1.74 -4.62
CA GLN A 314 -11.48 2.87 -5.48
C GLN A 314 -10.44 3.77 -4.82
N ASP A 315 -10.49 3.95 -3.49
CA ASP A 315 -9.50 4.72 -2.73
C ASP A 315 -8.18 3.95 -2.56
N THR A 316 -8.27 2.64 -2.30
CA THR A 316 -7.10 1.83 -1.98
C THR A 316 -6.37 1.31 -3.22
N LEU A 317 -7.07 0.97 -4.31
CA LEU A 317 -6.52 0.30 -5.49
C LEU A 317 -6.66 1.10 -6.79
N GLY A 318 -7.52 2.12 -6.83
CA GLY A 318 -7.82 2.89 -8.05
C GLY A 318 -6.61 3.57 -8.68
N TYR A 319 -5.59 3.88 -7.86
CA TYR A 319 -4.33 4.45 -8.33
C TYR A 319 -3.59 3.58 -9.36
N ASN A 320 -3.82 2.25 -9.39
CA ASN A 320 -3.12 1.32 -10.29
C ASN A 320 -3.43 1.56 -11.77
N ALA A 321 -4.61 2.07 -12.12
CA ALA A 321 -4.96 2.45 -13.49
C ALA A 321 -4.91 3.97 -13.69
N LEU A 322 -5.49 4.71 -12.74
CA LEU A 322 -5.74 6.14 -12.85
C LEU A 322 -4.47 6.97 -13.04
N LYS A 323 -3.36 6.55 -12.44
CA LYS A 323 -2.08 7.26 -12.56
C LYS A 323 -1.55 7.29 -14.00
N TYR A 324 -1.81 6.24 -14.77
CA TYR A 324 -1.23 6.07 -16.11
C TYR A 324 -2.15 6.55 -17.23
N ALA A 325 -3.47 6.51 -17.02
CA ALA A 325 -4.45 6.75 -18.08
C ALA A 325 -4.21 8.09 -18.81
N LYS A 326 -4.08 9.18 -18.04
CA LYS A 326 -3.84 10.51 -18.60
C LYS A 326 -2.42 10.65 -19.15
N SER A 327 -1.40 10.14 -18.45
CA SER A 327 0.00 10.29 -18.85
C SER A 327 0.31 9.59 -20.17
N LEU A 328 -0.41 8.50 -20.47
CA LEU A 328 -0.32 7.75 -21.72
C LEU A 328 -1.32 8.23 -22.79
N GLY A 329 -1.90 9.43 -22.61
CA GLY A 329 -2.77 10.07 -23.59
C GLY A 329 -4.19 9.50 -23.69
N GLN A 330 -4.59 8.57 -22.82
CA GLN A 330 -5.92 7.94 -22.85
C GLN A 330 -6.97 8.77 -22.11
N LEU A 331 -7.25 9.97 -22.65
CA LEU A 331 -8.06 10.99 -22.00
C LEU A 331 -9.51 10.55 -21.73
N SER A 332 -10.09 9.71 -22.60
CA SER A 332 -11.45 9.18 -22.42
C SER A 332 -11.52 8.20 -21.25
N SER A 333 -10.60 7.22 -21.21
CA SER A 333 -10.51 6.27 -20.10
C SER A 333 -10.17 6.97 -18.78
N ALA A 334 -9.26 7.96 -18.79
CA ALA A 334 -8.95 8.77 -17.63
C ALA A 334 -10.20 9.45 -17.06
N GLY A 335 -11.04 10.06 -17.92
CA GLY A 335 -12.30 10.66 -17.51
C GLY A 335 -13.27 9.67 -16.87
N GLN A 336 -13.37 8.45 -17.40
CA GLN A 336 -14.21 7.39 -16.83
C GLN A 336 -13.73 6.95 -15.45
N PHE A 337 -12.42 6.72 -15.28
CA PHE A 337 -11.83 6.38 -13.98
C PHE A 337 -12.08 7.49 -12.96
N TYR A 338 -11.77 8.75 -13.31
CA TYR A 338 -11.99 9.89 -12.42
C TYR A 338 -13.45 10.01 -11.99
N ASN A 339 -14.40 9.88 -12.91
CA ASN A 339 -15.83 9.94 -12.60
C ASN A 339 -16.27 8.82 -11.65
N SER A 340 -15.80 7.59 -11.89
CA SER A 340 -16.13 6.44 -11.04
C SER A 340 -15.60 6.64 -9.62
N THR A 341 -14.33 7.04 -9.49
CA THR A 341 -13.67 7.29 -8.22
C THR A 341 -14.32 8.45 -7.46
N LEU A 342 -14.62 9.58 -8.12
CA LEU A 342 -15.28 10.72 -7.47
C LEU A 342 -16.71 10.39 -7.03
N ARG A 343 -17.44 9.57 -7.80
CA ARG A 343 -18.78 9.11 -7.40
C ARG A 343 -18.72 8.38 -6.06
N PHE A 344 -17.74 7.51 -5.85
CA PHE A 344 -17.52 6.84 -4.56
C PHE A 344 -17.26 7.86 -3.43
N PHE A 345 -16.37 8.83 -3.62
CA PHE A 345 -16.07 9.82 -2.56
C PHE A 345 -17.25 10.73 -2.22
N ILE A 346 -18.11 11.03 -3.19
CA ILE A 346 -19.30 11.86 -2.97
C ILE A 346 -20.39 11.03 -2.28
N SER A 347 -20.70 9.83 -2.78
CA SER A 347 -21.74 8.98 -2.19
C SER A 347 -21.34 8.47 -0.80
N GLY A 348 -20.08 8.07 -0.64
CA GLY A 348 -19.55 7.54 0.62
C GLY A 348 -19.64 8.54 1.77
N ARG A 349 -19.41 9.84 1.53
CA ARG A 349 -19.59 10.88 2.57
C ARG A 349 -21.04 10.98 3.07
N ARG A 350 -22.01 10.86 2.16
CA ARG A 350 -23.43 10.84 2.51
C ARG A 350 -23.78 9.59 3.32
N GLU A 351 -23.38 8.42 2.82
CA GLU A 351 -23.65 7.13 3.45
C GLU A 351 -23.07 7.04 4.87
N VAL A 352 -21.82 7.48 5.08
CA VAL A 352 -21.20 7.48 6.42
C VAL A 352 -22.00 8.34 7.40
N THR A 353 -22.50 9.49 6.96
CA THR A 353 -23.34 10.37 7.81
C THR A 353 -24.66 9.67 8.18
N GLU A 354 -25.30 8.97 7.23
CA GLU A 354 -26.51 8.19 7.48
C GLU A 354 -26.26 7.04 8.48
N TYR A 355 -25.15 6.31 8.35
CA TYR A 355 -24.78 5.25 9.28
C TYR A 355 -24.42 5.75 10.69
N MET A 356 -23.86 6.96 10.80
CA MET A 356 -23.67 7.62 12.09
C MET A 356 -25.02 7.92 12.75
N ILE A 357 -25.99 8.47 12.01
CA ILE A 357 -27.34 8.73 12.53
C ILE A 357 -28.02 7.42 12.95
N ALA A 358 -27.89 6.36 12.14
CA ALA A 358 -28.41 5.03 12.46
C ALA A 358 -27.80 4.47 13.75
N SER A 359 -26.50 4.67 13.98
CA SER A 359 -25.81 4.21 15.20
C SER A 359 -26.40 4.83 16.47
N TYR A 360 -26.79 6.11 16.42
CA TYR A 360 -27.53 6.73 17.51
C TYR A 360 -28.93 6.13 17.72
N ARG A 361 -29.64 5.83 16.61
CA ARG A 361 -31.00 5.25 16.66
C ARG A 361 -31.03 3.83 17.20
N PHE A 362 -30.03 3.01 16.87
CA PHE A 362 -29.97 1.59 17.26
C PHE A 362 -29.15 1.32 18.52
N GLY A 363 -28.59 2.37 19.16
CA GLY A 363 -27.83 2.22 20.42
C GLY A 363 -26.41 1.69 20.25
N THR A 364 -25.85 1.69 19.03
CA THR A 364 -24.50 1.20 18.74
C THR A 364 -23.46 2.32 18.91
N TYR A 365 -23.42 2.93 20.10
CA TYR A 365 -22.62 4.14 20.35
C TYR A 365 -21.11 3.91 20.20
N GLU A 366 -20.63 2.70 20.50
CA GLU A 366 -19.22 2.32 20.40
C GLU A 366 -18.66 2.45 18.97
N LYS A 367 -19.53 2.42 17.95
CA LYS A 367 -19.14 2.54 16.53
C LYS A 367 -19.07 3.97 16.02
N ILE A 368 -19.63 4.93 16.73
CA ILE A 368 -19.64 6.34 16.31
C ILE A 368 -18.22 6.91 16.16
N PRO A 369 -17.28 6.70 17.10
CA PRO A 369 -15.89 7.13 16.92
C PRO A 369 -15.20 6.50 15.70
N GLU A 370 -15.51 5.23 15.41
CA GLU A 370 -14.98 4.52 14.23
C GLU A 370 -15.49 5.17 12.93
N PHE A 371 -16.80 5.49 12.85
CA PHE A 371 -17.38 6.18 11.68
C PHE A 371 -16.83 7.59 11.51
N LEU A 372 -16.62 8.34 12.61
CA LEU A 372 -16.01 9.66 12.56
C LEU A 372 -14.59 9.59 11.99
N ASN A 373 -13.76 8.67 12.50
CA ASN A 373 -12.41 8.46 12.00
C ASN A 373 -12.40 8.07 10.51
N PHE A 374 -13.31 7.19 10.11
CA PHE A 374 -13.46 6.80 8.71
C PHE A 374 -13.88 7.98 7.81
N SER A 375 -14.84 8.79 8.26
CA SER A 375 -15.27 10.02 7.57
C SER A 375 -14.10 10.99 7.36
N THR A 376 -13.30 11.20 8.41
CA THR A 376 -12.09 12.05 8.34
C THR A 376 -11.09 11.51 7.32
N LYS A 377 -10.81 10.19 7.30
CA LYS A 377 -9.91 9.56 6.33
C LYS A 377 -10.39 9.70 4.88
N ILE A 378 -11.69 9.52 4.61
CA ILE A 378 -12.27 9.73 3.28
C ILE A 378 -12.13 11.20 2.86
N LYS A 379 -12.48 12.14 3.75
CA LYS A 379 -12.42 13.58 3.47
C LYS A 379 -10.99 14.01 3.11
N HIS A 380 -10.00 13.46 3.80
CA HIS A 380 -8.59 13.83 3.64
C HIS A 380 -7.77 12.81 2.82
N SER A 381 -8.42 11.94 2.04
CA SER A 381 -7.70 11.00 1.17
C SER A 381 -6.85 11.74 0.13
N LEU A 382 -5.58 11.34 0.02
CA LEU A 382 -4.69 11.76 -1.06
C LEU A 382 -5.27 11.43 -2.43
N HIS A 383 -5.88 10.25 -2.57
CA HIS A 383 -6.44 9.80 -3.85
C HIS A 383 -7.67 10.63 -4.25
N PHE A 384 -8.48 11.06 -3.27
CA PHE A 384 -9.57 12.01 -3.53
C PHE A 384 -9.04 13.33 -4.07
N ALA A 385 -8.06 13.94 -3.38
CA ALA A 385 -7.47 15.21 -3.80
C ALA A 385 -6.87 15.11 -5.21
N HIS A 386 -6.08 14.07 -5.46
CA HIS A 386 -5.49 13.80 -6.77
C HIS A 386 -6.56 13.69 -7.87
N THR A 387 -7.58 12.86 -7.65
CA THR A 387 -8.65 12.62 -8.62
C THR A 387 -9.46 13.89 -8.89
N ALA A 388 -9.80 14.67 -7.86
CA ALA A 388 -10.57 15.90 -8.00
C ALA A 388 -9.81 16.95 -8.83
N ILE A 389 -8.51 17.15 -8.54
CA ILE A 389 -7.66 18.09 -9.26
C ILE A 389 -7.47 17.65 -10.72
N GLU A 390 -7.11 16.39 -10.94
CA GLU A 390 -6.85 15.89 -12.30
C GLU A 390 -8.11 15.82 -13.15
N LYS A 391 -9.28 15.56 -12.56
CA LYS A 391 -10.55 15.64 -13.27
C LYS A 391 -10.82 17.06 -13.75
N LYS A 392 -10.65 18.06 -12.89
CA LYS A 392 -10.82 19.47 -13.27
C LYS A 392 -9.84 19.84 -14.39
N LEU A 393 -8.57 19.47 -14.27
CA LEU A 393 -7.57 19.73 -15.31
C LEU A 393 -7.88 19.00 -16.63
N LEU A 394 -8.40 17.77 -16.57
CA LEU A 394 -8.83 17.03 -17.76
C LEU A 394 -10.02 17.72 -18.45
N ASP A 395 -10.98 18.20 -17.67
CA ASP A 395 -12.16 18.88 -18.21
C ASP A 395 -11.81 20.20 -18.89
N ILE A 396 -10.87 20.96 -18.31
CA ILE A 396 -10.32 22.18 -18.93
C ILE A 396 -9.60 21.83 -20.23
N LEU A 397 -8.79 20.76 -20.24
CA LEU A 397 -8.08 20.31 -21.44
C LEU A 397 -9.05 19.90 -22.57
N LYS A 398 -10.18 19.28 -22.22
CA LYS A 398 -11.22 18.86 -23.16
C LYS A 398 -12.23 19.96 -23.49
N GLU A 399 -12.12 21.16 -22.91
CA GLU A 399 -13.16 22.17 -23.09
C GLU A 399 -13.28 22.65 -24.53
N SER A 400 -12.21 22.57 -25.32
CA SER A 400 -12.27 22.82 -26.77
C SER A 400 -13.24 21.90 -27.53
N GLU A 401 -13.67 20.79 -26.92
CA GLU A 401 -14.61 19.82 -27.49
C GLU A 401 -16.09 20.14 -27.15
N LYS A 402 -16.37 21.09 -26.23
CA LYS A 402 -17.75 21.42 -25.83
C LYS A 402 -18.25 22.66 -26.57
N GLU A 403 -19.21 22.44 -27.48
CA GLU A 403 -19.88 23.53 -28.18
C GLU A 403 -20.70 24.40 -27.21
N GLY A 404 -20.53 25.73 -27.28
CA GLY A 404 -21.51 26.69 -26.76
C GLY A 404 -21.17 27.48 -25.49
N LYS A 405 -19.97 27.35 -24.89
CA LYS A 405 -19.50 28.23 -23.79
C LYS A 405 -18.12 28.80 -24.09
N SER A 406 -17.87 30.03 -23.65
CA SER A 406 -16.51 30.58 -23.64
C SER A 406 -15.65 29.81 -22.61
N PHE A 407 -14.38 29.56 -22.92
CA PHE A 407 -13.40 28.97 -21.99
C PHE A 407 -13.42 29.66 -20.61
N THR A 408 -13.63 30.98 -20.59
CA THR A 408 -13.71 31.79 -19.37
C THR A 408 -14.92 31.42 -18.51
N GLU A 409 -16.10 31.29 -19.11
CA GLU A 409 -17.34 30.90 -18.44
C GLU A 409 -17.24 29.46 -17.95
N PHE A 410 -16.62 28.58 -18.74
CA PHE A 410 -16.40 27.21 -18.33
C PHE A 410 -15.58 27.10 -17.05
N VAL A 411 -14.40 27.74 -17.02
CA VAL A 411 -13.52 27.71 -15.84
C VAL A 411 -14.19 28.36 -14.62
N ARG A 412 -14.93 29.47 -14.80
CA ARG A 412 -15.69 30.10 -13.71
C ARG A 412 -16.76 29.18 -13.12
N ASN A 413 -17.44 28.39 -13.94
CA ASN A 413 -18.44 27.41 -13.50
C ASN A 413 -17.84 26.24 -12.69
N MET A 414 -16.52 26.05 -12.70
CA MET A 414 -15.85 24.99 -11.93
C MET A 414 -15.55 25.38 -10.47
N GLU A 415 -15.89 26.61 -10.09
CA GLU A 415 -15.78 27.15 -8.72
C GLU A 415 -14.39 26.88 -8.11
N ILE A 416 -13.34 27.23 -8.86
CA ILE A 416 -11.96 27.08 -8.40
C ILE A 416 -11.59 28.34 -7.62
N ASP A 417 -11.43 28.21 -6.30
CA ASP A 417 -10.88 29.29 -5.48
C ASP A 417 -9.35 29.38 -5.67
N PRO A 418 -8.81 30.50 -6.18
CA PRO A 418 -7.37 30.61 -6.38
C PRO A 418 -6.58 30.79 -5.07
N SER A 419 -7.24 31.25 -4.01
CA SER A 419 -6.65 31.58 -2.70
C SER A 419 -6.63 30.39 -1.74
N GLN A 420 -7.58 29.46 -1.88
CA GLN A 420 -7.71 28.26 -1.06
C GLN A 420 -7.36 27.02 -1.91
N GLY A 421 -6.43 26.19 -1.43
CA GLY A 421 -6.10 24.94 -2.11
C GLY A 421 -7.27 23.94 -2.07
N THR A 422 -7.30 22.99 -3.03
CA THR A 422 -8.37 21.97 -3.10
C THR A 422 -8.39 21.02 -1.88
N ALA A 423 -7.29 20.95 -1.12
CA ALA A 423 -7.15 20.07 0.04
C ALA A 423 -6.44 20.74 1.22
N GLU A 424 -6.79 20.30 2.43
CA GLU A 424 -6.08 20.62 3.68
C GLU A 424 -4.81 19.75 3.77
N TRP A 425 -3.73 20.19 3.12
CA TRP A 425 -2.52 19.40 2.89
C TRP A 425 -1.86 18.80 4.14
N ASP A 426 -1.99 19.47 5.30
CA ASP A 426 -1.41 19.01 6.56
C ASP A 426 -2.19 17.83 7.18
N LYS A 427 -3.40 17.57 6.70
CA LYS A 427 -4.28 16.49 7.16
C LYS A 427 -4.38 15.32 6.18
N VAL A 428 -3.71 15.41 5.03
CA VAL A 428 -3.83 14.40 3.97
C VAL A 428 -3.35 13.04 4.46
N THR A 429 -4.15 12.01 4.21
CA THR A 429 -3.86 10.61 4.55
C THR A 429 -3.67 9.77 3.30
N ASP A 430 -2.68 8.87 3.32
CA ASP A 430 -2.49 7.88 2.26
C ASP A 430 -3.30 6.61 2.58
N GLN A 431 -4.26 6.30 1.72
CA GLN A 431 -5.13 5.14 1.85
C GLN A 431 -4.81 4.06 0.82
N ARG A 432 -3.80 4.27 -0.03
CA ARG A 432 -3.42 3.30 -1.07
C ARG A 432 -2.92 2.01 -0.44
N ASP A 433 -3.37 0.89 -0.97
CA ASP A 433 -2.83 -0.42 -0.59
C ASP A 433 -1.55 -0.70 -1.39
N LEU A 434 -0.42 -0.37 -0.76
CA LEU A 434 0.92 -0.56 -1.32
C LEU A 434 1.47 -1.98 -1.16
N ASN A 435 0.68 -2.91 -0.62
CA ASN A 435 1.07 -4.29 -0.36
C ASN A 435 0.21 -5.32 -1.14
N ILE A 436 -0.71 -4.86 -1.99
CA ILE A 436 -1.64 -5.73 -2.74
C ILE A 436 -0.93 -6.69 -3.71
N MET A 437 0.20 -6.28 -4.29
CA MET A 437 1.02 -7.16 -5.12
C MET A 437 1.95 -7.98 -4.23
N VAL A 438 1.87 -9.31 -4.36
CA VAL A 438 2.70 -10.21 -3.56
C VAL A 438 4.19 -9.96 -3.82
N SER A 439 4.97 -9.90 -2.74
CA SER A 439 6.42 -9.86 -2.79
C SER A 439 7.00 -10.85 -1.80
N TRP A 440 7.94 -11.67 -2.28
CA TRP A 440 8.71 -12.61 -1.47
C TRP A 440 10.16 -12.16 -1.29
N ASN A 441 10.47 -10.92 -1.69
CA ASN A 441 11.82 -10.38 -1.65
C ASN A 441 12.37 -10.36 -0.21
N PRO A 442 13.69 -10.33 -0.02
CA PRO A 442 14.29 -10.12 1.29
C PRO A 442 13.83 -8.82 1.95
N PRO A 443 13.83 -8.72 3.30
CA PRO A 443 13.34 -7.54 4.03
C PRO A 443 13.90 -6.20 3.52
N HIS A 444 15.18 -6.15 3.14
CA HIS A 444 15.84 -4.93 2.66
C HIS A 444 15.38 -4.46 1.27
N ARG A 445 14.70 -5.32 0.49
CA ARG A 445 14.09 -5.00 -0.82
C ARG A 445 12.57 -4.86 -0.75
N GLN A 446 11.96 -5.10 0.41
CA GLN A 446 10.54 -4.86 0.62
C GLN A 446 10.29 -3.38 0.96
N MET A 447 9.05 -2.94 0.78
CA MET A 447 8.66 -1.58 1.15
C MET A 447 8.68 -1.39 2.67
N SER A 448 9.63 -0.58 3.15
CA SER A 448 9.67 -0.15 4.55
C SER A 448 8.58 0.89 4.86
N ALA A 449 8.36 1.16 6.15
CA ALA A 449 7.50 2.27 6.57
C ALA A 449 8.02 3.62 6.06
N ASP A 450 9.34 3.80 6.01
CA ASP A 450 9.99 4.99 5.47
C ASP A 450 9.75 5.12 3.96
N ASP A 451 9.76 4.01 3.20
CA ASP A 451 9.44 4.03 1.78
C ASP A 451 8.01 4.49 1.52
N LYS A 452 7.06 4.03 2.35
CA LYS A 452 5.66 4.47 2.27
C LYS A 452 5.54 5.95 2.59
N ALA A 453 6.25 6.45 3.60
CA ALA A 453 6.30 7.87 3.93
C ALA A 453 6.95 8.71 2.81
N VAL A 454 8.00 8.21 2.17
CA VAL A 454 8.63 8.85 1.00
C VAL A 454 7.66 8.88 -0.19
N SER A 455 6.95 7.77 -0.47
CA SER A 455 5.94 7.72 -1.53
C SER A 455 4.82 8.74 -1.31
N LEU A 456 4.29 8.82 -0.08
CA LEU A 456 3.29 9.81 0.29
C LEU A 456 3.79 11.24 0.06
N ARG A 457 5.03 11.55 0.47
CA ARG A 457 5.62 12.88 0.26
C ARG A 457 5.78 13.21 -1.22
N GLN A 458 6.29 12.28 -2.04
CA GLN A 458 6.45 12.48 -3.48
C GLN A 458 5.10 12.73 -4.16
N GLU A 459 4.09 11.92 -3.86
CA GLU A 459 2.76 12.05 -4.45
C GLU A 459 2.05 13.32 -3.98
N THR A 460 2.11 13.64 -2.67
CA THR A 460 1.54 14.88 -2.15
C THR A 460 2.17 16.10 -2.83
N SER A 461 3.49 16.06 -3.03
CA SER A 461 4.20 17.15 -3.68
C SER A 461 3.82 17.29 -5.15
N TRP A 462 3.65 16.17 -5.85
CA TRP A 462 3.13 16.15 -7.21
C TRP A 462 1.71 16.73 -7.26
N VAL A 463 0.79 16.24 -6.43
CA VAL A 463 -0.61 16.71 -6.42
C VAL A 463 -0.69 18.20 -6.04
N LYS A 464 0.14 18.69 -5.11
CA LYS A 464 0.27 20.13 -4.80
C LYS A 464 0.69 20.96 -6.01
N LEU A 465 1.64 20.46 -6.80
CA LEU A 465 2.06 21.13 -8.04
C LEU A 465 0.90 21.20 -9.05
N ARG A 466 0.10 20.13 -9.15
CA ARG A 466 -1.08 20.08 -10.02
C ARG A 466 -2.21 20.98 -9.52
N ASP A 467 -2.44 21.07 -8.21
CA ASP A 467 -3.36 22.03 -7.59
C ASP A 467 -2.94 23.47 -7.87
N TYR A 468 -1.64 23.76 -7.72
CA TYR A 468 -1.08 25.07 -8.03
C TYR A 468 -1.32 25.45 -9.49
N LEU A 469 -1.07 24.52 -10.42
CA LEU A 469 -1.37 24.70 -11.84
C LEU A 469 -2.85 25.04 -12.08
N LEU A 470 -3.76 24.30 -11.45
CA LEU A 470 -5.20 24.53 -11.58
C LEU A 470 -5.59 25.93 -11.06
N ARG A 471 -5.03 26.36 -9.94
CA ARG A 471 -5.29 27.69 -9.36
C ARG A 471 -4.70 28.81 -10.21
N LEU A 472 -3.51 28.64 -10.78
CA LEU A 472 -2.93 29.61 -11.72
C LEU A 472 -3.80 29.80 -12.97
N LEU A 473 -4.40 28.73 -13.49
CA LEU A 473 -5.35 28.83 -14.60
C LEU A 473 -6.58 29.65 -14.21
N ALA A 474 -7.14 29.44 -13.02
CA ALA A 474 -8.25 30.24 -12.51
C ALA A 474 -7.88 31.72 -12.36
N VAL A 475 -6.72 32.04 -11.76
CA VAL A 475 -6.21 33.43 -11.68
C VAL A 475 -6.09 34.04 -13.07
N SER A 476 -5.61 33.29 -14.06
CA SER A 476 -5.41 33.80 -15.42
C SER A 476 -6.73 34.22 -16.07
N ILE A 477 -7.84 33.58 -15.72
CA ILE A 477 -9.20 33.97 -16.17
C ILE A 477 -9.70 35.21 -15.43
N ASP A 478 -9.41 35.33 -14.14
CA ASP A 478 -9.81 36.50 -13.34
C ASP A 478 -9.05 37.77 -13.72
N LEU A 479 -7.82 37.63 -14.22
CA LEU A 479 -7.01 38.72 -14.76
C LEU A 479 -7.40 39.15 -16.18
N GLN A 480 -8.37 38.48 -16.82
CA GLN A 480 -8.81 38.95 -18.14
C GLN A 480 -9.57 40.28 -18.04
N PRO A 481 -9.34 41.22 -18.97
CA PRO A 481 -10.11 42.46 -19.02
C PRO A 481 -11.60 42.15 -19.18
N SER A 482 -12.42 42.70 -18.29
CA SER A 482 -13.88 42.66 -18.43
C SER A 482 -14.28 43.34 -19.75
N ALA A 483 -14.98 42.63 -20.64
CA ALA A 483 -15.54 43.22 -21.86
C ALA A 483 -16.48 44.43 -21.58
N HIS A 484 -17.03 44.53 -20.37
CA HIS A 484 -17.84 45.67 -19.93
C HIS A 484 -17.03 46.94 -19.60
N ALA A 485 -15.74 46.83 -19.28
CA ALA A 485 -14.91 48.01 -18.97
C ALA A 485 -14.53 48.84 -20.23
N LEU A 486 -14.59 48.22 -21.41
CA LEU A 486 -14.31 48.89 -22.69
C LEU A 486 -15.48 49.73 -23.21
N THR A 487 -16.69 49.58 -22.66
CA THR A 487 -17.88 50.36 -23.07
C THR A 487 -18.23 51.50 -22.12
N GLU A 488 -17.85 51.43 -20.84
CA GLU A 488 -18.09 52.53 -19.88
C GLU A 488 -16.94 53.54 -19.76
N SER A 489 -15.76 53.24 -20.31
CA SER A 489 -14.57 54.11 -20.25
C SER A 489 -14.63 55.35 -21.15
N GLN A 490 -15.74 55.60 -21.85
CA GLN A 490 -15.98 56.87 -22.54
C GLN A 490 -16.78 57.90 -21.74
N ASN A 491 -17.46 57.55 -20.64
CA ASN A 491 -18.40 58.50 -20.00
C ASN A 491 -18.22 58.81 -18.51
N ASN A 492 -17.31 58.18 -17.76
CA ASN A 492 -17.06 58.62 -16.37
C ASN A 492 -15.59 58.43 -15.97
N ARG A 493 -14.75 59.43 -16.32
CA ARG A 493 -13.43 59.62 -15.70
C ARG A 493 -13.58 60.46 -14.44
N GLU A 494 -14.18 59.92 -13.38
CA GLU A 494 -14.01 60.50 -12.05
C GLU A 494 -14.21 59.43 -10.97
N LYS A 495 -13.11 59.11 -10.28
CA LYS A 495 -13.01 58.46 -8.97
C LYS A 495 -13.80 57.15 -8.81
N ASN A 496 -13.28 56.07 -9.38
CA ASN A 496 -13.45 54.76 -8.77
C ASN A 496 -12.09 54.28 -8.23
N VAL A 497 -12.11 53.94 -6.94
CA VAL A 497 -11.02 53.34 -6.18
C VAL A 497 -10.41 52.21 -7.01
N VAL A 498 -9.10 52.28 -7.22
CA VAL A 498 -8.30 51.22 -7.83
C VAL A 498 -8.41 50.00 -6.92
N ASP A 499 -9.38 49.13 -7.17
CA ASP A 499 -9.44 47.84 -6.51
C ASP A 499 -8.34 46.98 -7.15
N ASN A 500 -7.18 46.95 -6.50
CA ASN A 500 -5.92 46.36 -6.95
C ASN A 500 -6.03 44.81 -7.03
N LYS A 501 -6.89 44.30 -7.93
CA LYS A 501 -7.05 42.86 -8.16
C LYS A 501 -5.72 42.22 -8.56
N GLY A 502 -4.90 42.90 -9.37
CA GLY A 502 -3.58 42.44 -9.77
C GLY A 502 -2.60 42.18 -8.60
N ASP A 503 -2.66 42.96 -7.52
CA ASP A 503 -1.82 42.76 -6.33
C ASP A 503 -2.34 41.66 -5.41
N ASN A 504 -3.66 41.43 -5.39
CA ASN A 504 -4.28 40.35 -4.63
C ASN A 504 -3.94 38.95 -5.16
N TYR A 505 -3.62 38.82 -6.45
CA TYR A 505 -3.24 37.56 -7.12
C TYR A 505 -1.77 37.49 -7.54
N ASN A 506 -0.87 38.12 -6.78
CA ASN A 506 0.57 37.91 -6.97
C ASN A 506 0.92 36.41 -6.77
N ALA A 507 1.78 35.85 -7.64
CA ALA A 507 2.27 34.46 -7.55
C ALA A 507 2.82 34.10 -6.16
N LYS A 508 3.25 35.11 -5.37
CA LYS A 508 3.65 34.96 -3.97
C LYS A 508 2.53 34.51 -3.02
N ARG A 509 1.25 34.85 -3.27
CA ARG A 509 0.09 34.40 -2.48
C ARG A 509 -0.47 33.05 -2.92
N VAL A 510 -0.34 32.70 -4.21
CA VAL A 510 -0.78 31.39 -4.74
C VAL A 510 0.12 30.24 -4.23
N GLY A 511 1.31 30.59 -3.72
CA GLY A 511 2.25 29.67 -3.07
C GLY A 511 3.08 28.92 -4.11
N ASN A 512 4.34 29.32 -4.32
CA ASN A 512 5.23 28.64 -5.27
C ASN A 512 5.75 27.33 -4.65
N PRO A 513 5.35 26.14 -5.13
CA PRO A 513 6.03 24.92 -4.71
C PRO A 513 7.47 24.99 -5.23
N CYS A 514 8.46 25.03 -4.33
CA CYS A 514 9.86 25.14 -4.73
C CYS A 514 10.27 23.92 -5.59
N CYS A 515 10.24 24.05 -6.92
CA CYS A 515 10.54 22.98 -7.87
C CYS A 515 11.95 22.38 -7.68
N LYS A 516 12.90 23.16 -7.16
CA LYS A 516 14.26 22.69 -6.82
C LYS A 516 14.27 21.69 -5.67
N THR A 517 13.32 21.82 -4.73
CA THR A 517 13.15 20.89 -3.62
C THR A 517 12.58 19.56 -4.15
N LEU A 518 11.65 19.60 -5.10
CA LEU A 518 10.99 18.40 -5.65
C LEU A 518 11.96 17.36 -6.27
N ARG A 519 13.03 17.82 -6.93
CA ARG A 519 13.98 16.92 -7.62
C ARG A 519 14.82 16.09 -6.64
N THR A 520 15.15 16.63 -5.47
CA THR A 520 16.04 15.99 -4.50
C THR A 520 15.37 14.84 -3.72
N PHE A 521 14.04 14.69 -3.80
CA PHE A 521 13.26 13.70 -3.03
C PHE A 521 12.70 12.55 -3.87
N CYS A 522 13.03 12.44 -5.16
CA CYS A 522 12.45 11.39 -5.99
C CYS A 522 13.16 10.05 -5.79
N LYS A 523 12.51 9.12 -5.10
CA LYS A 523 12.94 7.73 -4.93
C LYS A 523 12.18 6.82 -5.89
N LEU A 524 12.89 5.83 -6.46
CA LEU A 524 12.30 4.71 -7.19
C LEU A 524 11.94 3.60 -6.20
N PHE A 525 10.80 2.95 -6.44
CA PHE A 525 10.33 1.84 -5.62
C PHE A 525 10.39 0.53 -6.42
N PRO A 526 10.37 -0.64 -5.75
CA PRO A 526 10.21 -1.93 -6.43
C PRO A 526 8.97 -1.93 -7.33
N ILE A 527 8.96 -2.75 -8.38
CA ILE A 527 7.84 -2.80 -9.35
C ILE A 527 6.49 -3.07 -8.69
N GLN A 528 6.47 -3.94 -7.67
CA GLN A 528 5.29 -4.26 -6.87
C GLN A 528 4.82 -3.09 -5.98
N GLY A 529 5.66 -2.07 -5.80
CA GLY A 529 5.37 -0.89 -4.99
C GLY A 529 4.59 0.21 -5.74
N PRO A 530 4.47 1.40 -5.12
CA PRO A 530 3.81 2.52 -5.74
C PRO A 530 4.61 2.96 -6.97
N PRO A 531 3.93 3.26 -8.08
CA PRO A 531 4.58 3.89 -9.21
C PRO A 531 5.15 5.25 -8.82
N THR A 532 6.23 5.70 -9.44
CA THR A 532 6.77 7.05 -9.23
C THR A 532 5.90 8.11 -9.92
N PRO A 533 5.62 9.26 -9.29
CA PRO A 533 4.92 10.36 -9.97
C PRO A 533 5.78 10.92 -11.11
N LEU A 534 5.15 11.56 -12.10
CA LEU A 534 5.80 12.16 -13.27
C LEU A 534 6.61 13.43 -12.95
N THR A 535 7.04 13.60 -11.69
CA THR A 535 7.70 14.82 -11.24
C THR A 535 9.04 15.00 -11.94
N ILE A 536 9.81 13.93 -12.12
CA ILE A 536 11.12 14.00 -12.78
C ILE A 536 10.92 14.37 -14.25
N GLU A 537 10.07 13.64 -14.97
CA GLU A 537 9.79 13.85 -16.39
C GLU A 537 9.21 15.25 -16.65
N TYR A 538 8.36 15.74 -15.76
CA TYR A 538 7.83 17.10 -15.82
C TYR A 538 8.90 18.18 -15.66
N LEU A 539 9.87 17.96 -14.76
CA LEU A 539 10.97 18.90 -14.53
C LEU A 539 12.01 18.84 -15.65
N ASP A 540 12.38 17.64 -16.09
CA ASP A 540 13.36 17.42 -17.15
C ASP A 540 12.84 17.93 -18.50
N GLY A 541 11.53 17.81 -18.75
CA GLY A 541 10.86 18.40 -19.91
C GLY A 541 10.68 19.92 -19.84
N ASN A 542 11.23 20.61 -18.84
CA ASN A 542 11.10 22.06 -18.60
C ASN A 542 9.64 22.57 -18.51
N LEU A 543 8.66 21.69 -18.32
CA LEU A 543 7.24 22.05 -18.33
C LEU A 543 6.88 23.01 -17.21
N GLY A 544 7.53 22.89 -16.05
CA GLY A 544 7.38 23.84 -14.94
C GLY A 544 7.84 25.25 -15.31
N THR A 545 8.95 25.37 -16.05
CA THR A 545 9.48 26.65 -16.53
C THR A 545 8.55 27.25 -17.57
N VAL A 546 8.06 26.44 -18.52
CA VAL A 546 7.07 26.85 -19.52
C VAL A 546 5.83 27.41 -18.84
N MET A 547 5.26 26.70 -17.87
CA MET A 547 4.07 27.17 -17.14
C MET A 547 4.32 28.47 -16.37
N ALA A 548 5.46 28.60 -15.71
CA ALA A 548 5.81 29.81 -14.98
C ALA A 548 5.97 31.02 -15.91
N LEU A 549 6.66 30.86 -17.04
CA LEU A 549 6.82 31.92 -18.04
C LEU A 549 5.48 32.32 -18.65
N SER A 550 4.63 31.35 -19.02
CA SER A 550 3.28 31.61 -19.52
C SER A 550 2.44 32.41 -18.54
N PHE A 551 2.52 32.10 -17.23
CA PHE A 551 1.81 32.87 -16.21
C PHE A 551 2.38 34.29 -16.05
N HIS A 552 3.71 34.46 -16.07
CA HIS A 552 4.31 35.80 -16.04
C HIS A 552 3.86 36.66 -17.22
N LEU A 553 3.76 36.08 -18.41
CA LEU A 553 3.22 36.78 -19.58
C LEU A 553 1.77 37.22 -19.39
N VAL A 554 0.92 36.39 -18.76
CA VAL A 554 -0.46 36.77 -18.43
C VAL A 554 -0.47 37.96 -17.48
N GLN A 555 0.35 37.93 -16.42
CA GLN A 555 0.43 39.03 -15.45
C GLN A 555 0.95 40.32 -16.08
N GLU A 556 1.98 40.24 -16.92
CA GLU A 556 2.53 41.39 -17.63
C GLU A 556 1.54 41.95 -18.66
N SER A 557 0.81 41.09 -19.38
CA SER A 557 -0.26 41.52 -20.29
C SER A 557 -1.36 42.29 -19.55
N TYR A 558 -1.78 41.79 -18.39
CA TYR A 558 -2.74 42.48 -17.53
C TYR A 558 -2.22 43.86 -17.10
N LYS A 559 -0.96 43.94 -16.64
CA LYS A 559 -0.33 45.21 -16.24
C LYS A 559 -0.18 46.20 -17.39
N ILE A 560 0.15 45.73 -18.60
CA ILE A 560 0.21 46.58 -19.80
C ILE A 560 -1.16 47.17 -20.09
N ASN A 561 -2.24 46.40 -19.92
CA ASN A 561 -3.60 46.86 -20.17
C ASN A 561 -4.11 47.86 -19.10
N GLU A 562 -3.65 47.75 -17.86
CA GLU A 562 -3.98 48.68 -16.77
C GLU A 562 -3.09 49.94 -16.76
N ALA A 563 -1.88 49.87 -17.32
CA ALA A 563 -0.93 50.98 -17.31
C ALA A 563 -1.39 52.14 -18.21
N VAL A 564 -1.60 53.31 -17.61
CA VAL A 564 -1.65 54.59 -18.35
C VAL A 564 -0.28 54.84 -18.97
N ALA A 565 -0.23 55.43 -20.18
CA ALA A 565 0.97 55.60 -21.00
C ALA A 565 2.08 56.46 -20.34
N ASP A 566 2.82 55.86 -19.41
CA ASP A 566 3.96 56.43 -18.67
C ASP A 566 5.22 55.56 -18.84
N GLU A 567 6.40 56.04 -18.42
CA GLU A 567 7.70 55.35 -18.51
C GLU A 567 7.71 53.94 -17.86
N SER A 568 6.84 53.69 -16.88
CA SER A 568 6.64 52.35 -16.29
C SER A 568 6.11 51.34 -17.30
N SER A 569 5.37 51.77 -18.32
CA SER A 569 4.80 50.92 -19.36
C SER A 569 5.88 50.34 -20.28
N GLN A 570 6.90 51.13 -20.63
CA GLN A 570 8.01 50.67 -21.48
C GLN A 570 8.82 49.56 -20.79
N THR A 571 9.09 49.71 -19.49
CA THR A 571 9.83 48.70 -18.72
C THR A 571 9.09 47.37 -18.65
N ILE A 572 7.75 47.42 -18.52
CA ILE A 572 6.90 46.21 -18.48
C ILE A 572 6.85 45.55 -19.88
N GLN A 573 6.76 46.34 -20.95
CA GLN A 573 6.80 45.83 -22.32
C GLN A 573 8.13 45.16 -22.66
N ASP A 574 9.25 45.75 -22.24
CA ASP A 574 10.58 45.15 -22.43
C ASP A 574 10.71 43.83 -21.66
N SER A 575 10.14 43.75 -20.44
CA SER A 575 10.07 42.51 -19.66
C SER A 575 9.22 41.44 -20.35
N PHE A 576 8.06 41.83 -20.89
CA PHE A 576 7.17 40.96 -21.66
C PHE A 576 7.86 40.37 -22.89
N CYS A 577 8.56 41.19 -23.67
CA CYS A 577 9.34 40.73 -24.83
C CYS A 577 10.43 39.72 -24.41
N LYS A 578 11.17 40.00 -23.32
CA LYS A 578 12.18 39.08 -22.78
C LYS A 578 11.58 37.73 -22.35
N HIS A 579 10.42 37.74 -21.69
CA HIS A 579 9.74 36.50 -21.30
C HIS A 579 9.20 35.73 -22.52
N CYS A 580 8.71 36.42 -23.56
CA CYS A 580 8.30 35.80 -24.83
C CYS A 580 9.47 35.09 -25.52
N GLU A 581 10.62 35.76 -25.65
CA GLU A 581 11.83 35.14 -26.21
C GLU A 581 12.29 33.94 -25.38
N LYS A 582 12.30 34.07 -24.05
CA LYS A 582 12.66 32.99 -23.15
C LYS A 582 11.70 31.80 -23.26
N LEU A 583 10.39 32.05 -23.36
CA LEU A 583 9.38 31.01 -23.55
C LEU A 583 9.60 30.29 -24.89
N LYS A 584 9.81 31.04 -25.97
CA LYS A 584 10.12 30.48 -27.29
C LYS A 584 11.36 29.59 -27.25
N ASN A 585 12.44 30.05 -26.62
CA ASN A 585 13.69 29.29 -26.47
C ASN A 585 13.55 28.07 -25.57
N THR A 586 12.57 28.04 -24.65
CA THR A 586 12.33 26.88 -23.77
C THR A 586 11.47 25.81 -24.45
N LEU A 587 10.66 26.20 -25.45
CA LEU A 587 9.81 25.30 -26.23
C LEU A 587 10.54 24.65 -27.41
N GLN A 588 11.63 25.26 -27.88
CA GLN A 588 12.55 24.73 -28.91
C GLN A 588 13.58 23.81 -28.26
#